data_AF-A0A2T0K9E5-F1
#
_entry.id   AF-A0A2T0K9E5-F1
#
_cell.length_a   1.000
_cell.length_b   1.000
_cell.length_c   1.000
_cell.angle_alpha   90.00
_cell.angle_beta   90.00
_cell.angle_gamma   90.00
#
_symmetry.space_group_name_H-M   'P 1'
#
loop_
_entity.id
_entity.type
_entity.pdbx_description
1 polymer ?
#
loop_
_entity_poly.entity_id
_entity_poly.type
_entity_poly.pdbx_seq_one_letter_code
_entity_poly.pdbx_strand_id
1 'polypeptide(L)'
;MQIVEVSDLAVRSAVIRLKRRDTPMTFVLYPMIHMGEAQFYRSVSRRLRTADVIVTEGVGDGTGRASVVVRALTLSYSVLRFNRRAGNLVQQEIDYDSLDATIVHPDATDEEFGHSWRRVPLRDRSTMFLVLPVVILLRLFGGTRLIWTRAAAEQNDLPSQQEEAIFDSHPELENAFLGDRDAMLLEALYRLHEERGTENIEVAVVYGAGHMPAVVHGLAARYGYRPRSADWLTIVSL
;
A
#
# COMPACT_ATOMS: atom_id res chain seq x y z
N MET A 1 9.87 3.07 -12.62
CA MET A 1 8.46 3.48 -12.88
C MET A 1 7.98 4.29 -11.69
N GLN A 2 7.17 5.34 -11.86
CA GLN A 2 6.59 6.08 -10.73
C GLN A 2 5.28 5.43 -10.28
N ILE A 3 5.12 5.23 -8.97
CA ILE A 3 3.96 4.55 -8.36
C ILE A 3 3.06 5.60 -7.70
N VAL A 4 3.66 6.52 -6.95
CA VAL A 4 3.02 7.73 -6.44
C VAL A 4 3.84 8.93 -6.87
N GLU A 5 3.18 9.90 -7.48
CA GLU A 5 3.79 11.13 -7.96
C GLU A 5 3.34 12.31 -7.10
N VAL A 6 4.28 13.18 -6.74
CA VAL A 6 4.01 14.45 -6.07
C VAL A 6 4.44 15.61 -6.96
N SER A 7 3.46 16.41 -7.36
CA SER A 7 3.64 17.65 -8.14
C SER A 7 3.21 18.88 -7.33
N ASP A 8 3.43 20.08 -7.85
CA ASP A 8 2.98 21.32 -7.18
C ASP A 8 1.45 21.46 -7.14
N LEU A 9 0.72 20.69 -7.96
CA LEU A 9 -0.73 20.76 -8.13
C LEU A 9 -1.48 19.63 -7.42
N ALA A 10 -0.86 18.45 -7.33
CA ALA A 10 -1.52 17.26 -6.81
C ALA A 10 -0.53 16.15 -6.44
N VAL A 11 -0.99 15.25 -5.56
CA VAL A 11 -0.43 13.91 -5.37
C VAL A 11 -1.30 12.91 -6.12
N ARG A 12 -0.68 12.02 -6.89
CA ARG A 12 -1.38 11.08 -7.77
C ARG A 12 -0.83 9.67 -7.61
N SER A 13 -1.71 8.67 -7.67
CA SER A 13 -1.37 7.25 -7.65
C SER A 13 -1.56 6.66 -9.06
N ALA A 14 -0.60 5.85 -9.51
CA ALA A 14 -0.65 5.16 -10.78
C ALA A 14 -1.38 3.82 -10.66
N VAL A 15 -2.57 3.70 -11.26
CA VAL A 15 -3.24 2.41 -11.44
C VAL A 15 -2.54 1.66 -12.58
N ILE A 16 -1.72 0.67 -12.24
CA ILE A 16 -0.78 0.04 -13.18
C ILE A 16 -1.34 -1.30 -13.65
N ARG A 17 -1.42 -1.48 -14.97
CA ARG A 17 -1.87 -2.74 -15.57
C ARG A 17 -0.67 -3.58 -16.01
N LEU A 18 -0.51 -4.76 -15.41
CA LEU A 18 0.53 -5.72 -15.76
C LEU A 18 -0.04 -6.80 -16.68
N LYS A 19 0.61 -7.02 -17.84
CA LYS A 19 0.25 -8.11 -18.76
C LYS A 19 1.45 -8.91 -19.21
N ARG A 20 1.18 -10.15 -19.61
CA ARG A 20 2.07 -11.05 -20.34
C ARG A 20 1.40 -11.49 -21.65
N ARG A 21 2.19 -11.92 -22.64
CA ARG A 21 1.66 -12.35 -23.94
C ARG A 21 1.00 -13.74 -23.91
N ASP A 22 1.51 -14.65 -23.09
CA ASP A 22 1.14 -16.07 -23.12
C ASP A 22 -0.08 -16.42 -22.24
N THR A 23 -0.72 -15.41 -21.64
CA THR A 23 -1.83 -15.57 -20.71
C THR A 23 -2.83 -14.43 -20.90
N PRO A 24 -4.14 -14.70 -20.88
CA PRO A 24 -5.17 -13.66 -20.91
C PRO A 24 -5.35 -12.97 -19.54
N MET A 25 -4.93 -13.60 -18.44
CA MET A 25 -5.00 -13.03 -17.09
C MET A 25 -4.22 -11.72 -17.00
N THR A 26 -4.83 -10.71 -16.37
CA THR A 26 -4.24 -9.39 -16.16
C THR A 26 -4.23 -9.05 -14.68
N PHE A 27 -3.10 -8.55 -14.18
CA PHE A 27 -3.03 -7.93 -12.85
C PHE A 27 -3.19 -6.42 -12.98
N VAL A 28 -4.00 -5.81 -12.12
CA VAL A 28 -4.16 -4.35 -12.03
C VAL A 28 -3.82 -3.91 -10.62
N LEU A 29 -2.75 -3.14 -10.50
CA LEU A 29 -2.27 -2.63 -9.23
C LEU A 29 -2.96 -1.32 -8.90
N TYR A 30 -3.45 -1.21 -7.67
CA TYR A 30 -4.01 0.00 -7.09
C TYR A 30 -3.15 0.38 -5.88
N PRO A 31 -2.10 1.22 -6.08
CA PRO A 31 -1.28 1.73 -4.98
C PRO A 31 -2.12 2.64 -4.08
N MET A 32 -2.39 2.16 -2.87
CA MET A 32 -3.25 2.84 -1.92
C MET A 32 -2.44 3.75 -1.00
N ILE A 33 -3.03 4.89 -0.67
CA ILE A 33 -2.64 5.69 0.49
C ILE A 33 -3.87 5.80 1.39
N HIS A 34 -3.68 5.56 2.69
CA HIS A 34 -4.79 5.46 3.64
C HIS A 34 -5.52 6.77 3.94
N MET A 35 -4.96 7.92 3.52
CA MET A 35 -5.60 9.23 3.65
C MET A 35 -5.53 9.97 2.33
N GLY A 36 -6.67 10.47 1.87
CA GLY A 36 -6.81 11.13 0.55
C GLY A 36 -8.19 11.76 0.40
N GLU A 37 -8.44 12.41 -0.73
CA GLU A 37 -9.76 12.93 -1.05
C GLU A 37 -10.74 11.80 -1.34
N ALA A 38 -12.00 11.97 -0.93
CA ALA A 38 -13.02 10.93 -1.12
C ALA A 38 -13.26 10.53 -2.58
N GLN A 39 -12.95 11.41 -3.54
CA GLN A 39 -13.05 11.10 -4.96
C GLN A 39 -12.04 10.04 -5.40
N PHE A 40 -10.85 9.99 -4.79
CA PHE A 40 -9.84 8.96 -5.04
C PHE A 40 -10.42 7.57 -4.78
N TYR A 41 -10.90 7.34 -3.55
CA TYR A 41 -11.46 6.05 -3.12
C TYR A 41 -12.69 5.66 -3.94
N ARG A 42 -13.61 6.60 -4.21
CA ARG A 42 -14.77 6.33 -5.09
C ARG A 42 -14.35 5.90 -6.51
N SER A 43 -13.26 6.46 -7.03
CA SER A 43 -12.73 6.12 -8.35
C SER A 43 -12.10 4.73 -8.34
N VAL A 44 -11.38 4.38 -7.28
CA VAL A 44 -10.86 3.02 -7.06
C VAL A 44 -12.03 2.03 -6.96
N SER A 45 -12.99 2.23 -6.05
CA SER A 45 -14.15 1.34 -5.88
C SER A 45 -14.94 1.14 -7.19
N ARG A 46 -15.09 2.18 -8.01
CA ARG A 46 -15.76 2.06 -9.32
C ARG A 46 -15.00 1.13 -10.26
N ARG A 47 -13.68 1.19 -10.27
CA ARG A 47 -12.84 0.33 -11.12
C ARG A 47 -12.78 -1.10 -10.59
N LEU A 48 -12.81 -1.29 -9.27
CA LEU A 48 -12.84 -2.63 -8.67
C LEU A 48 -14.08 -3.44 -9.04
N ARG A 49 -15.19 -2.80 -9.43
CA ARG A 49 -16.39 -3.50 -9.92
C ARG A 49 -16.19 -4.30 -11.21
N THR A 50 -15.07 -4.07 -11.92
CA THR A 50 -14.75 -4.84 -13.13
C THR A 50 -13.76 -5.97 -12.87
N ALA A 51 -13.26 -6.12 -11.64
CA ALA A 51 -12.33 -7.16 -11.28
C ALA A 51 -13.06 -8.45 -10.92
N ASP A 52 -12.52 -9.59 -11.35
CA ASP A 52 -13.05 -10.91 -10.99
C ASP A 52 -12.52 -11.36 -9.62
N VAL A 53 -11.29 -10.93 -9.29
CA VAL A 53 -10.61 -11.21 -8.03
C VAL A 53 -10.01 -9.93 -7.49
N ILE A 54 -10.20 -9.67 -6.19
CA ILE A 54 -9.61 -8.53 -5.49
C ILE A 54 -8.72 -9.07 -4.38
N VAL A 55 -7.43 -8.80 -4.49
CA VAL A 55 -6.42 -9.10 -3.48
C VAL A 55 -6.16 -7.82 -2.71
N THR A 56 -6.59 -7.75 -1.45
CA THR A 56 -6.52 -6.51 -0.66
C THR A 56 -5.70 -6.64 0.61
N GLU A 57 -5.01 -5.55 0.94
CA GLU A 57 -4.35 -5.36 2.23
C GLU A 57 -5.38 -5.38 3.35
N GLY A 58 -5.01 -5.95 4.49
CA GLY A 58 -5.88 -6.05 5.64
C GLY A 58 -5.56 -7.28 6.48
N VAL A 59 -5.40 -7.06 7.78
CA VAL A 59 -5.36 -8.11 8.79
C VAL A 59 -6.70 -8.83 8.74
N GLY A 60 -6.75 -10.03 8.16
CA GLY A 60 -7.96 -10.83 8.11
C GLY A 60 -8.54 -10.98 9.50
N ASP A 61 -9.78 -10.49 9.67
CA ASP A 61 -10.89 -10.80 10.59
C ASP A 61 -10.56 -11.30 12.01
N GLY A 62 -9.35 -11.06 12.48
CA GLY A 62 -8.85 -11.52 13.75
C GLY A 62 -9.54 -10.72 14.83
N THR A 63 -10.44 -11.38 15.56
CA THR A 63 -11.07 -10.93 16.82
C THR A 63 -10.07 -10.59 17.95
N GLY A 64 -8.79 -10.43 17.63
CA GLY A 64 -7.70 -10.06 18.51
C GLY A 64 -7.61 -8.55 18.76
N ARG A 65 -7.00 -8.20 19.89
CA ARG A 65 -6.63 -6.81 20.18
C ARG A 65 -5.44 -6.43 19.30
N ALA A 66 -5.67 -5.53 18.33
CA ALA A 66 -4.60 -4.91 17.54
C ALA A 66 -3.43 -4.49 18.43
N SER A 67 -2.21 -4.89 18.02
CA SER A 67 -1.00 -4.61 18.79
C SER A 67 -0.83 -3.10 19.02
N VAL A 68 -0.15 -2.71 20.11
CA VAL A 68 0.08 -1.28 20.44
C VAL A 68 0.76 -0.55 19.28
N VAL A 69 1.62 -1.24 18.55
CA VAL A 69 2.35 -0.70 17.39
C VAL A 69 1.41 -0.49 16.21
N VAL A 70 0.61 -1.48 15.84
CA VAL A 70 -0.41 -1.36 14.78
C VAL A 70 -1.34 -0.20 15.10
N ARG A 71 -1.84 -0.11 16.34
CA ARG A 71 -2.69 1.00 16.78
C ARG A 71 -1.99 2.36 16.68
N ALA A 72 -0.72 2.45 17.05
CA ALA A 72 0.04 3.70 17.00
C ALA A 72 0.30 4.15 15.56
N LEU A 73 0.54 3.22 14.64
CA LEU A 73 0.68 3.49 13.22
C LEU A 73 -0.65 3.93 12.60
N THR A 74 -1.73 3.20 12.86
CA THR A 74 -3.10 3.58 12.45
C THR A 74 -3.47 4.97 13.01
N LEU A 75 -3.10 5.26 14.25
CA LEU A 75 -3.29 6.59 14.86
C LEU A 75 -2.54 7.65 14.06
N SER A 76 -1.29 7.40 13.68
CA SER A 76 -0.48 8.36 12.93
C SER A 76 -1.13 8.80 11.63
N TYR A 77 -1.85 7.91 10.93
CA TYR A 77 -2.55 8.24 9.70
C TYR A 77 -3.93 8.87 9.96
N SER A 78 -4.72 8.29 10.86
CA SER A 78 -6.08 8.75 11.15
C SER A 78 -6.12 10.14 11.77
N VAL A 79 -5.06 10.58 12.46
CA VAL A 79 -4.96 11.90 13.05
C VAL A 79 -5.06 13.04 12.02
N LEU A 80 -4.73 12.79 10.75
CA LEU A 80 -4.89 13.75 9.66
C LEU A 80 -6.35 14.20 9.48
N ARG A 81 -7.34 13.37 9.83
CA ARG A 81 -8.77 13.72 9.78
C ARG A 81 -9.15 14.88 10.71
N PHE A 82 -8.39 15.08 11.78
CA PHE A 82 -8.65 16.12 12.77
C PHE A 82 -8.00 17.45 12.41
N ASN A 83 -7.07 17.43 11.45
CA ASN A 83 -6.44 18.63 10.97
C ASN A 83 -7.39 19.36 10.01
N ARG A 84 -8.10 20.36 10.53
CA ARG A 84 -9.02 21.21 9.75
C ARG A 84 -8.33 21.96 8.59
N ARG A 85 -7.00 22.10 8.62
CA ARG A 85 -6.21 22.71 7.53
C ARG A 85 -5.79 21.70 6.48
N ALA A 86 -6.03 20.40 6.70
CA ALA A 86 -5.67 19.33 5.77
C ALA A 86 -6.66 19.20 4.59
N GLY A 87 -7.80 19.90 4.63
CA GLY A 87 -8.83 19.83 3.58
C GLY A 87 -9.85 18.69 3.79
N ASN A 88 -10.59 18.32 2.73
CA ASN A 88 -11.59 17.24 2.75
C ASN A 88 -10.96 15.84 2.64
N LEU A 89 -9.89 15.59 3.42
CA LEU A 89 -9.26 14.28 3.48
C LEU A 89 -10.12 13.32 4.27
N VAL A 90 -10.32 12.13 3.71
CA VAL A 90 -11.01 11.01 4.35
C VAL A 90 -10.04 9.85 4.48
N GLN A 91 -10.33 8.98 5.44
CA GLN A 91 -9.64 7.70 5.55
C GLN A 91 -10.11 6.79 4.41
N GLN A 92 -9.21 5.92 3.93
CA GLN A 92 -9.55 4.87 2.99
C GLN A 92 -10.71 4.03 3.53
N GLU A 93 -11.81 4.04 2.78
CA GLU A 93 -13.01 3.25 3.05
C GLU A 93 -13.49 2.71 1.71
N ILE A 94 -13.32 1.40 1.52
CA ILE A 94 -13.81 0.67 0.35
C ILE A 94 -14.69 -0.45 0.88
N ASP A 95 -15.96 -0.41 0.49
CA ASP A 95 -16.93 -1.45 0.80
C ASP A 95 -16.73 -2.63 -0.17
N TYR A 96 -15.85 -3.56 0.19
CA TYR A 96 -15.57 -4.76 -0.59
C TYR A 96 -16.76 -5.72 -0.63
N ASP A 97 -17.59 -5.76 0.42
CA ASP A 97 -18.78 -6.62 0.50
C ASP A 97 -19.83 -6.26 -0.57
N SER A 98 -19.85 -4.99 -0.99
CA SER A 98 -20.69 -4.52 -2.09
C SER A 98 -20.20 -4.90 -3.50
N LEU A 99 -19.02 -5.52 -3.62
CA LEU A 99 -18.41 -5.88 -4.89
C LEU A 99 -18.67 -7.34 -5.23
N ASP A 100 -19.10 -7.61 -6.47
CA ASP A 100 -19.36 -8.95 -6.99
C ASP A 100 -18.05 -9.62 -7.46
N ALA A 101 -17.06 -9.69 -6.58
CA ALA A 101 -15.73 -10.22 -6.87
C ALA A 101 -15.25 -11.16 -5.76
N THR A 102 -14.36 -12.10 -6.11
CA THR A 102 -13.72 -12.95 -5.10
C THR A 102 -12.67 -12.15 -4.33
N ILE A 103 -12.86 -11.98 -3.02
CA ILE A 103 -11.92 -11.23 -2.18
C ILE A 103 -10.90 -12.19 -1.56
N VAL A 104 -9.62 -11.82 -1.63
CA VAL A 104 -8.49 -12.55 -1.05
C VAL A 104 -7.71 -11.62 -0.12
N HIS A 105 -7.48 -12.06 1.11
CA HIS A 105 -6.73 -11.33 2.14
C HIS A 105 -5.46 -12.12 2.50
N PRO A 106 -4.34 -11.95 1.76
CA PRO A 106 -3.13 -12.70 2.01
C PRO A 106 -2.20 -12.04 3.03
N ASP A 107 -2.65 -10.99 3.71
CA ASP A 107 -1.83 -10.19 4.60
C ASP A 107 -1.55 -10.87 5.95
N ALA A 108 -0.53 -10.38 6.65
CA ALA A 108 -0.17 -10.87 7.97
C ALA A 108 -1.27 -10.61 9.00
N THR A 109 -1.53 -11.62 9.83
CA THR A 109 -2.34 -11.47 11.05
C THR A 109 -1.64 -10.57 12.07
N ASP A 110 -2.39 -10.08 13.07
CA ASP A 110 -1.82 -9.32 14.19
C ASP A 110 -0.72 -10.11 14.94
N GLU A 111 -0.87 -11.42 15.03
CA GLU A 111 0.09 -12.31 15.69
C GLU A 111 1.38 -12.46 14.89
N GLU A 112 1.27 -12.65 13.57
CA GLU A 112 2.40 -12.74 12.64
C GLU A 112 3.17 -11.41 12.59
N PHE A 113 2.46 -10.28 12.50
CA PHE A 113 3.08 -8.95 12.60
C PHE A 113 3.78 -8.78 13.96
N GLY A 114 3.13 -9.20 15.06
CA GLY A 114 3.72 -9.17 16.39
C GLY A 114 4.99 -10.01 16.52
N HIS A 115 5.07 -11.15 15.83
CA HIS A 115 6.27 -11.97 15.76
C HIS A 115 7.39 -11.27 14.99
N SER A 116 7.10 -10.71 13.82
CA SER A 116 8.07 -9.95 13.03
C SER A 116 8.58 -8.71 13.76
N TRP A 117 7.69 -7.99 14.43
CA TRP A 117 8.05 -6.83 15.25
C TRP A 117 9.02 -7.17 16.40
N ARG A 118 8.93 -8.38 16.97
CA ARG A 118 9.86 -8.82 18.03
C ARG A 118 11.28 -9.01 17.51
N ARG A 119 11.46 -9.30 16.23
CA ARG A 119 12.78 -9.44 15.58
C ARG A 119 13.49 -8.10 15.40
N VAL A 120 12.74 -6.99 15.32
CA VAL A 120 13.30 -5.63 15.20
C VAL A 120 14.22 -5.33 16.41
N PRO A 121 15.43 -4.80 16.22
CA PRO A 121 16.30 -4.40 17.33
C PRO A 121 15.63 -3.43 18.31
N LEU A 122 15.91 -3.56 19.61
CA LEU A 122 15.32 -2.67 20.63
C LEU A 122 15.64 -1.19 20.41
N ARG A 123 16.82 -0.89 19.83
CA ARG A 123 17.22 0.46 19.44
C ARG A 123 16.22 1.05 18.44
N ASP A 124 15.90 0.32 17.39
CA ASP A 124 15.04 0.81 16.30
C ASP A 124 13.59 0.96 16.79
N ARG A 125 13.11 0.01 17.60
CA ARG A 125 11.82 0.14 18.29
C ARG A 125 11.75 1.42 19.12
N SER A 126 12.80 1.69 19.91
CA SER A 126 12.86 2.87 20.78
C SER A 126 12.92 4.17 19.97
N THR A 127 13.73 4.20 18.91
CA THR A 127 13.81 5.33 17.96
C THR A 127 12.44 5.61 17.35
N MET A 128 11.72 4.58 16.92
CA MET A 128 10.38 4.73 16.36
C MET A 128 9.42 5.35 17.38
N PHE A 129 9.41 4.87 18.63
CA PHE A 129 8.55 5.45 19.69
C PHE A 129 8.91 6.90 20.04
N LEU A 130 10.16 7.32 19.80
CA LEU A 130 10.58 8.71 19.96
C LEU A 130 10.13 9.61 18.79
N VAL A 131 10.23 9.09 17.56
CA VAL A 131 9.92 9.83 16.32
C VAL A 131 8.42 9.92 16.08
N LEU A 132 7.66 8.87 16.41
CA LEU A 132 6.23 8.78 16.08
C LEU A 132 5.39 9.93 16.67
N PRO A 133 5.55 10.35 17.95
CA PRO A 133 4.84 11.51 18.48
C PRO A 133 5.16 12.80 17.72
N VAL A 134 6.42 12.98 17.28
CA VAL A 134 6.82 14.15 16.48
C VAL A 134 6.11 14.14 15.14
N VAL A 135 6.04 12.98 14.46
CA VAL A 135 5.29 12.82 13.21
C VAL A 135 3.81 13.11 13.40
N ILE A 136 3.20 12.61 14.49
CA ILE A 136 1.79 12.89 14.82
C ILE A 136 1.56 14.39 15.01
N LEU A 137 2.43 15.08 15.75
CA LEU A 137 2.32 16.52 15.95
C LEU A 137 2.50 17.30 14.64
N LEU A 138 3.47 16.94 13.83
CA LEU A 138 3.66 17.54 12.50
C LEU A 138 2.44 17.31 11.61
N ARG A 139 1.78 16.16 11.67
CA ARG A 139 0.53 15.89 10.94
C ARG A 139 -0.69 16.65 11.49
N LEU A 140 -0.75 16.87 12.81
CA LEU A 140 -1.82 17.66 13.45
C LEU A 140 -1.74 19.14 13.11
N PHE A 141 -0.53 19.70 13.11
CA PHE A 141 -0.32 21.15 13.04
C PHE A 141 0.23 21.62 11.70
N GLY A 142 0.89 20.74 10.94
CA GLY A 142 1.35 20.99 9.58
C GLY A 142 0.19 20.95 8.61
N GLY A 143 0.03 21.96 7.75
CA GLY A 143 -0.98 21.94 6.69
C GLY A 143 -0.72 20.84 5.65
N THR A 144 -1.68 20.62 4.74
CA THR A 144 -1.64 19.57 3.69
C THR A 144 -0.29 19.50 2.98
N ARG A 145 0.28 20.64 2.56
CA ARG A 145 1.56 20.70 1.84
C ARG A 145 2.77 20.20 2.61
N LEU A 146 2.78 20.32 3.94
CA LEU A 146 3.91 19.85 4.77
C LEU A 146 3.93 18.31 4.86
N ILE A 147 2.75 17.69 4.77
CA ILE A 147 2.58 16.23 4.84
C ILE A 147 2.86 15.61 3.48
N TRP A 148 2.43 16.25 2.40
CA TRP A 148 2.56 15.80 1.02
C TRP A 148 3.78 16.38 0.32
N THR A 149 4.95 16.30 0.96
CA THR A 149 6.21 16.63 0.29
C THR A 149 6.67 15.46 -0.58
N ARG A 150 7.49 15.72 -1.62
CA ARG A 150 8.08 14.65 -2.45
C ARG A 150 8.79 13.61 -1.59
N ALA A 151 9.61 14.05 -0.63
CA ALA A 151 10.35 13.19 0.27
C ALA A 151 9.47 12.31 1.18
N ALA A 152 8.18 12.65 1.37
CA ALA A 152 7.29 11.94 2.27
C ALA A 152 6.23 11.09 1.56
N ALA A 153 5.91 11.39 0.30
CA ALA A 153 4.78 10.79 -0.40
C ALA A 153 5.10 10.30 -1.81
N GLU A 154 6.20 10.75 -2.43
CA GLU A 154 6.59 10.20 -3.72
C GLU A 154 7.05 8.75 -3.53
N GLN A 155 6.60 7.87 -4.40
CA GLN A 155 6.99 6.46 -4.38
C GLN A 155 7.37 6.02 -5.77
N ASN A 156 8.58 5.49 -5.88
CA ASN A 156 9.15 4.96 -7.11
C ASN A 156 9.29 3.44 -7.01
N ASP A 157 9.25 2.78 -8.16
CA ASP A 157 9.50 1.34 -8.31
C ASP A 157 10.93 0.96 -7.91
N LEU A 158 11.90 1.85 -8.14
CA LEU A 158 13.25 1.70 -7.64
C LEU A 158 13.45 2.68 -6.47
N PRO A 159 14.08 2.23 -5.37
CA PRO A 159 14.38 3.11 -4.26
C PRO A 159 15.40 4.18 -4.69
N SER A 160 15.30 5.34 -4.04
CA SER A 160 16.34 6.36 -4.07
C SER A 160 17.54 5.94 -3.23
N GLN A 161 18.72 6.53 -3.46
CA GLN A 161 19.92 6.26 -2.65
C GLN A 161 19.71 6.49 -1.15
N GLN A 162 18.84 7.45 -0.79
CA GLN A 162 18.54 7.73 0.61
C GLN A 162 17.65 6.64 1.21
N GLU A 163 16.66 6.15 0.46
CA GLU A 163 15.82 5.03 0.88
C GLU A 163 16.63 3.74 1.02
N GLU A 164 17.50 3.44 0.05
CA GLU A 164 18.44 2.31 0.12
C GLU A 164 19.31 2.39 1.39
N ALA A 165 19.90 3.55 1.68
CA ALA A 165 20.72 3.73 2.87
C ALA A 165 19.93 3.53 4.18
N ILE A 166 18.65 3.95 4.21
CA ILE A 166 17.77 3.71 5.36
C ILE A 166 17.48 2.21 5.50
N PHE A 167 17.12 1.53 4.40
CA PHE A 167 16.85 0.10 4.40
C PHE A 167 18.06 -0.72 4.85
N ASP A 168 19.25 -0.40 4.35
CA ASP A 168 20.50 -1.06 4.74
C ASP A 168 20.84 -0.83 6.22
N SER A 169 20.46 0.32 6.77
CA SER A 169 20.70 0.65 8.17
C SER A 169 19.68 0.02 9.14
N HIS A 170 18.48 -0.30 8.66
CA HIS A 170 17.35 -0.79 9.46
C HIS A 170 16.60 -1.97 8.78
N PRO A 171 17.30 -3.04 8.36
CA PRO A 171 16.71 -4.09 7.54
C PRO A 171 15.56 -4.82 8.25
N GLU A 172 15.65 -5.04 9.55
CA GLU A 172 14.61 -5.78 10.29
C GLU A 172 13.36 -4.94 10.52
N LEU A 173 13.50 -3.61 10.57
CA LEU A 173 12.37 -2.71 10.63
C LEU A 173 11.61 -2.74 9.30
N GLU A 174 12.34 -2.70 8.19
CA GLU A 174 11.78 -2.77 6.84
C GLU A 174 11.10 -4.12 6.58
N ASN A 175 11.76 -5.23 6.94
CA ASN A 175 11.21 -6.57 6.83
C ASN A 175 9.91 -6.74 7.62
N ALA A 176 9.81 -6.12 8.80
CA ALA A 176 8.60 -6.19 9.62
C ALA A 176 7.42 -5.40 9.03
N PHE A 177 7.68 -4.34 8.25
CA PHE A 177 6.63 -3.51 7.66
C PHE A 177 6.22 -3.92 6.25
N LEU A 178 7.20 -4.30 5.43
CA LEU A 178 7.00 -4.68 4.03
C LEU A 178 7.39 -6.13 3.79
N GLY A 179 8.64 -6.50 4.05
CA GLY A 179 9.23 -7.75 3.54
C GLY A 179 8.40 -9.03 3.75
N ASP A 180 7.99 -9.33 4.99
CA ASP A 180 7.19 -10.54 5.23
C ASP A 180 5.81 -10.47 4.56
N ARG A 181 5.18 -9.30 4.57
CA ARG A 181 3.85 -9.05 3.99
C ARG A 181 3.90 -9.11 2.46
N ASP A 182 4.98 -8.61 1.86
CA ASP A 182 5.27 -8.72 0.44
C ASP A 182 5.43 -10.18 0.02
N ALA A 183 6.10 -11.00 0.83
CA ALA A 183 6.25 -12.42 0.56
C ALA A 183 4.88 -13.14 0.56
N MET A 184 4.02 -12.86 1.54
CA MET A 184 2.68 -13.47 1.62
C MET A 184 1.79 -13.02 0.46
N LEU A 185 1.83 -11.72 0.12
CA LEU A 185 1.14 -11.18 -1.05
C LEU A 185 1.61 -11.85 -2.34
N LEU A 186 2.93 -11.91 -2.58
CA LEU A 186 3.49 -12.54 -3.77
C LEU A 186 3.09 -14.01 -3.88
N GLU A 187 3.15 -14.77 -2.79
CA GLU A 187 2.75 -16.17 -2.78
C GLU A 187 1.28 -16.34 -3.19
N ALA A 188 0.39 -15.48 -2.69
CA ALA A 188 -1.01 -15.50 -3.09
C ALA A 188 -1.22 -15.15 -4.57
N LEU A 189 -0.48 -14.17 -5.10
CA LEU A 189 -0.53 -13.82 -6.53
C LEU A 189 0.04 -14.92 -7.42
N TYR A 190 1.09 -15.61 -6.95
CA TYR A 190 1.70 -16.73 -7.66
C TYR A 190 0.73 -17.91 -7.74
N ARG A 191 0.11 -18.27 -6.61
CA ARG A 191 -0.92 -19.30 -6.58
C ARG A 191 -2.09 -18.97 -7.50
N LEU A 192 -2.58 -17.73 -7.48
CA LEU A 192 -3.66 -17.29 -8.39
C LEU A 192 -3.26 -17.45 -9.86
N HIS A 193 -2.03 -17.11 -10.23
CA HIS A 193 -1.54 -17.31 -11.58
C HIS A 193 -1.43 -18.79 -11.95
N GLU A 194 -0.92 -19.63 -11.04
CA GLU A 194 -0.77 -21.07 -11.28
C GLU A 194 -2.12 -21.77 -11.44
N GLU A 195 -3.13 -21.37 -10.65
CA GLU A 195 -4.46 -21.97 -10.67
C GLU A 195 -5.33 -21.47 -11.82
N ARG A 196 -5.29 -20.16 -12.10
CA ARG A 196 -6.27 -19.48 -12.97
C ARG A 196 -5.63 -18.74 -14.15
N GLY A 197 -4.33 -18.88 -14.37
CA GLY A 197 -3.59 -18.09 -15.36
C GLY A 197 -4.04 -18.26 -16.81
N THR A 198 -4.81 -19.30 -17.14
CA THR A 198 -5.39 -19.49 -18.48
C THR A 198 -6.76 -18.83 -18.64
N GLU A 199 -7.36 -18.35 -17.55
CA GLU A 199 -8.65 -17.68 -17.56
C GLU A 199 -8.50 -16.20 -17.95
N ASN A 200 -9.48 -15.68 -18.68
CA ASN A 200 -9.54 -14.27 -19.02
C ASN A 200 -10.15 -13.47 -17.85
N ILE A 201 -9.35 -13.30 -16.80
CA ILE A 201 -9.75 -12.60 -15.58
C ILE A 201 -8.85 -11.40 -15.27
N GLU A 202 -9.43 -10.42 -14.59
CA GLU A 202 -8.75 -9.28 -13.99
C GLU A 202 -8.57 -9.50 -12.48
N VAL A 203 -7.31 -9.55 -12.04
CA VAL A 203 -6.94 -9.60 -10.63
C VAL A 203 -6.54 -8.19 -10.18
N ALA A 204 -7.38 -7.55 -9.38
CA ALA A 204 -7.07 -6.25 -8.78
C ALA A 204 -6.25 -6.44 -7.50
N VAL A 205 -5.10 -5.78 -7.40
CA VAL A 205 -4.24 -5.79 -6.20
C VAL A 205 -4.35 -4.43 -5.52
N VAL A 206 -5.04 -4.38 -4.37
CA VAL A 206 -5.36 -3.16 -3.63
C VAL A 206 -4.54 -3.15 -2.34
N TYR A 207 -3.34 -2.60 -2.41
CA TYR A 207 -2.38 -2.60 -1.31
C TYR A 207 -1.73 -1.22 -1.16
N GLY A 208 -1.18 -0.93 0.01
CA GLY A 208 -0.37 0.25 0.26
C GLY A 208 0.72 0.40 -0.80
N ALA A 209 0.96 1.65 -1.24
CA ALA A 209 1.93 1.93 -2.31
C ALA A 209 3.33 1.35 -2.04
N GLY A 210 3.70 1.19 -0.76
CA GLY A 210 4.89 0.50 -0.26
C GLY A 210 5.15 -0.87 -0.89
N HIS A 211 4.10 -1.66 -1.07
CA HIS A 211 4.17 -3.08 -1.49
C HIS A 211 4.25 -3.25 -3.01
N MET A 212 3.95 -2.20 -3.77
CA MET A 212 3.82 -2.26 -5.23
C MET A 212 5.12 -2.62 -5.96
N PRO A 213 6.32 -2.10 -5.59
CA PRO A 213 7.58 -2.53 -6.19
C PRO A 213 7.78 -4.05 -6.09
N ALA A 214 7.53 -4.64 -4.91
CA ALA A 214 7.67 -6.08 -4.71
C ALA A 214 6.77 -6.88 -5.65
N VAL A 215 5.51 -6.47 -5.80
CA VAL A 215 4.56 -7.10 -6.73
C VAL A 215 5.02 -7.00 -8.19
N VAL A 216 5.46 -5.81 -8.62
CA VAL A 216 5.94 -5.58 -9.98
C VAL A 216 7.16 -6.44 -10.27
N HIS A 217 8.15 -6.43 -9.39
CA HIS A 217 9.39 -7.19 -9.56
C HIS A 217 9.15 -8.69 -9.46
N GLY A 218 8.37 -9.16 -8.50
CA GLY A 218 8.08 -10.59 -8.30
C GLY A 218 7.34 -11.21 -9.48
N LEU A 219 6.25 -10.59 -9.93
CA LEU A 219 5.50 -11.08 -11.10
C LEU A 219 6.31 -10.99 -12.40
N ALA A 220 7.16 -9.97 -12.54
CA ALA A 220 8.05 -9.84 -13.69
C ALA A 220 9.15 -10.91 -13.68
N ALA A 221 9.77 -11.18 -12.54
CA ALA A 221 10.86 -12.15 -12.41
C ALA A 221 10.37 -13.59 -12.56
N ARG A 222 9.26 -13.95 -11.89
CA ARG A 222 8.77 -15.34 -11.88
C ARG A 222 8.00 -15.72 -13.14
N TYR A 223 7.12 -14.83 -13.62
CA TYR A 223 6.21 -15.15 -14.73
C TYR A 223 6.36 -14.23 -15.93
N GLY A 224 7.15 -13.17 -15.89
CA GLY A 224 7.37 -12.29 -17.05
C GLY A 224 6.26 -11.26 -17.30
N TYR A 225 5.41 -10.98 -16.30
CA TYR A 225 4.47 -9.85 -16.39
C TYR A 225 5.22 -8.52 -16.50
N ARG A 226 4.69 -7.59 -17.30
CA ARG A 226 5.28 -6.25 -17.46
C ARG A 226 4.20 -5.17 -17.38
N PRO A 227 4.51 -3.99 -16.82
CA PRO A 227 3.65 -2.81 -16.95
C PRO A 227 3.36 -2.52 -18.42
N ARG A 228 2.08 -2.38 -18.76
CA ARG A 228 1.63 -2.05 -20.13
C ARG A 228 0.98 -0.68 -20.21
N SER A 229 0.27 -0.28 -19.17
CA SER A 229 -0.37 1.02 -19.07
C SER A 229 -0.47 1.44 -17.61
N ALA A 230 -0.61 2.74 -17.39
CA ALA A 230 -0.89 3.32 -16.09
C ALA A 230 -1.90 4.46 -16.25
N ASP A 231 -2.91 4.49 -15.38
CA ASP A 231 -3.84 5.62 -15.28
C ASP A 231 -3.60 6.35 -13.97
N TRP A 232 -3.52 7.67 -14.02
CA TRP A 232 -3.31 8.49 -12.83
C TRP A 232 -4.63 8.83 -12.14
N LEU A 233 -4.70 8.53 -10.85
CA LEU A 233 -5.78 8.97 -9.97
C LEU A 233 -5.25 9.98 -8.96
N THR A 234 -5.91 11.14 -8.86
CA THR A 234 -5.57 12.15 -7.87
C THR A 234 -5.93 11.66 -6.48
N ILE A 235 -4.93 11.61 -5.59
CA ILE A 235 -5.10 11.33 -4.16
C ILE A 235 -5.52 12.60 -3.43
N VAL A 236 -4.85 13.72 -3.71
CA VAL A 236 -5.16 15.04 -3.13
C VAL A 236 -4.69 16.17 -4.05
N SER A 237 -5.44 17.26 -4.11
CA SER A 237 -5.03 18.52 -4.74
C SER A 237 -4.32 19.46 -3.74
N LEU A 238 -3.26 20.17 -4.18
CA LEU A 238 -2.35 20.95 -3.33
C LEU A 238 -2.44 22.47 -3.50
#